data_AF-A0A5J6U9E5-F1
#
_entry.id   AF-A0A5J6U9E5-F1
#
_cell.length_a   1.000
_cell.length_b   1.000
_cell.length_c   1.000
_cell.angle_alpha   90.00
_cell.angle_beta   90.00
_cell.angle_gamma   90.00
#
_symmetry.space_group_name_H-M   'P 1'
#
loop_
_entity.id
_entity.type
_entity.pdbx_description
1 polymer ?
#
loop_
_entity_poly.entity_id
_entity_poly.type
_entity_poly.pdbx_seq_one_letter_code
_entity_poly.pdbx_strand_id
1 'polypeptide(L)'
;MDDFSPAPAPSASTGRGRRPSATARRLRIAGALSAAALVAAPATAVPAAADPAGGHPADAYSVDTYSVDGASADGTSADGHSADGYLDDAASMVSAPPNWCAERGPLAARKIPDVIDIAECDLRGRTVTGAGGLTATVPRDGTSVAAHSIFTDGVAELRIEVDDRTREIIISTRSVRSPKGRPSGAQASVGAQAPGGACGDGRYRSQPSKWPKGATVEWRYHAGGTGRPSSTVAAGVSNMFDARTDCRSDGQFNPLPNVYERYAGQTSRPPNLTNASACGRRDGTNTFGWLAMGGAEGNVLAATCSWFVGPTTVETDMALQSRGHDWWSGSGTCPSGAFATEAVVTHEAGHVLGLSHVRGGRSDLTMAPSIGPCDDGPSTLGTGDYDGLIALYGTR
;
A
#
# COMPACT_ATOMS: atom_id res chain seq x y z
N MET A 1 -10.37 1.54 25.73
CA MET A 1 -8.99 1.98 26.05
C MET A 1 -8.28 0.71 26.49
N ASP A 2 -7.81 -0.07 25.52
CA ASP A 2 -7.10 -1.31 25.80
C ASP A 2 -5.62 -1.05 25.61
N ASP A 3 -4.92 -1.12 26.74
CA ASP A 3 -3.51 -0.84 26.93
C ASP A 3 -2.68 -2.01 26.39
N PHE A 4 -2.18 -1.88 25.15
CA PHE A 4 -1.22 -2.82 24.60
C PHE A 4 0.19 -2.42 25.06
N SER A 5 0.56 -2.89 26.24
CA SER A 5 1.96 -2.96 26.65
C SER A 5 2.67 -4.10 25.91
N PRO A 6 3.87 -3.89 25.35
CA PRO A 6 4.64 -4.96 24.73
C PRO A 6 5.12 -5.96 25.79
N ALA A 7 4.99 -7.25 25.49
CA ALA A 7 5.46 -8.33 26.36
C ALA A 7 7.00 -8.28 26.53
N PRO A 8 7.54 -8.52 27.74
CA PRO A 8 8.99 -8.56 27.96
C PRO A 8 9.61 -9.83 27.36
N ALA A 9 10.82 -9.67 26.82
CA ALA A 9 11.63 -10.76 26.28
C ALA A 9 11.94 -11.83 27.33
N PRO A 10 12.01 -13.13 26.97
CA PRO A 10 12.33 -14.18 27.92
C PRO A 10 13.81 -14.14 28.33
N SER A 11 14.01 -14.03 29.65
CA SER A 11 15.28 -14.24 30.33
C SER A 11 15.78 -15.69 30.13
N ALA A 12 17.01 -15.82 29.63
CA ALA A 12 17.71 -17.10 29.55
C ALA A 12 18.07 -17.60 30.96
N SER A 13 17.37 -18.63 31.43
CA SER A 13 17.71 -19.38 32.64
C SER A 13 18.36 -20.71 32.26
N THR A 14 19.62 -20.87 32.64
CA THR A 14 20.37 -22.11 32.61
C THR A 14 19.92 -23.01 33.77
N GLY A 15 19.29 -24.14 33.46
CA GLY A 15 18.84 -25.11 34.47
C GLY A 15 18.85 -26.56 33.98
N ARG A 16 19.93 -27.29 34.29
CA ARG A 16 19.99 -28.76 34.23
C ARG A 16 19.03 -29.36 35.26
N GLY A 17 18.20 -30.34 34.88
CA GLY A 17 17.48 -31.14 35.88
C GLY A 17 16.48 -32.17 35.34
N ARG A 18 16.96 -33.42 35.18
CA ARG A 18 16.28 -34.73 35.34
C ARG A 18 14.77 -34.87 35.06
N ARG A 19 14.46 -35.78 34.12
CA ARG A 19 13.20 -36.55 34.00
C ARG A 19 12.87 -37.30 35.30
N PRO A 20 11.58 -37.51 35.65
CA PRO A 20 10.97 -38.80 35.29
C PRO A 20 9.47 -38.81 34.96
N SER A 21 9.13 -39.87 34.22
CA SER A 21 7.93 -40.72 34.26
C SER A 21 6.52 -40.14 34.09
N ALA A 22 5.88 -40.63 33.03
CA ALA A 22 4.46 -40.51 32.76
C ALA A 22 3.63 -41.34 33.77
N THR A 23 2.56 -40.74 34.29
CA THR A 23 1.43 -41.50 34.82
C THR A 23 0.16 -40.77 34.44
N ALA A 24 -0.67 -41.44 33.65
CA ALA A 24 -1.96 -40.97 33.21
C ALA A 24 -2.90 -40.79 34.41
N ARG A 25 -3.46 -39.59 34.58
CA ARG A 25 -4.67 -39.38 35.39
C ARG A 25 -5.71 -38.68 34.54
N ARG A 26 -6.75 -39.44 34.19
CA ARG A 26 -8.02 -38.93 33.67
C ARG A 26 -8.69 -38.11 34.79
N LEU A 27 -8.84 -36.82 34.58
CA LEU A 27 -9.72 -35.98 35.41
C LEU A 27 -10.97 -35.65 34.58
N ARG A 28 -12.10 -36.25 34.97
CA ARG A 28 -13.43 -35.83 34.52
C ARG A 28 -13.81 -34.61 35.35
N ILE A 29 -13.94 -33.45 34.72
CA ILE A 29 -14.63 -32.30 35.30
C ILE A 29 -15.98 -32.21 34.59
N ALA A 30 -17.03 -32.59 35.31
CA ALA A 30 -18.39 -32.20 35.03
C ALA A 30 -18.62 -30.86 35.75
N GLY A 31 -19.14 -29.86 35.03
CA GLY A 31 -19.34 -28.53 35.58
C GLY A 31 -20.29 -27.69 34.73
N ALA A 32 -21.58 -27.89 34.99
CA ALA A 32 -22.70 -26.96 34.87
C ALA A 32 -22.72 -25.92 33.72
N LEU A 33 -23.57 -26.19 32.74
CA LEU A 33 -24.26 -25.17 31.95
C LEU A 33 -25.13 -24.30 32.88
N SER A 34 -24.94 -22.98 32.86
CA SER A 34 -25.95 -22.02 33.28
C SER A 34 -26.27 -21.12 32.11
N ALA A 35 -27.49 -21.28 31.59
CA ALA A 35 -28.09 -20.41 30.60
C ALA A 35 -28.53 -19.10 31.28
N ALA A 36 -27.90 -17.99 30.92
CA ALA A 36 -28.44 -16.66 31.17
C ALA A 36 -29.12 -16.19 29.88
N ALA A 37 -30.45 -16.21 29.90
CA ALA A 37 -31.30 -15.62 28.87
C ALA A 37 -31.20 -14.08 28.97
N LEU A 38 -30.58 -13.43 27.99
CA LEU A 38 -30.78 -12.00 27.78
C LEU A 38 -32.07 -11.81 26.98
N VAL A 39 -33.05 -11.19 27.64
CA VAL A 39 -34.27 -10.67 27.03
C VAL A 39 -33.89 -9.47 26.16
N ALA A 40 -34.10 -9.59 24.84
CA ALA A 40 -33.99 -8.49 23.90
C ALA A 40 -35.21 -7.57 24.05
N ALA A 41 -34.99 -6.30 24.37
CA ALA A 41 -35.99 -5.26 24.26
C ALA A 41 -36.09 -4.78 22.79
N PRO A 42 -37.30 -4.50 22.26
CA PRO A 42 -37.46 -3.98 20.91
C PRO A 42 -37.06 -2.50 20.86
N ALA A 43 -36.01 -2.18 20.10
CA ALA A 43 -35.70 -0.81 19.74
C ALA A 43 -36.72 -0.34 18.68
N THR A 44 -37.49 0.67 19.07
CA THR A 44 -38.47 1.39 18.27
C THR A 44 -37.83 2.04 17.04
N ALA A 45 -38.44 1.82 15.88
CA ALA A 45 -38.14 2.53 14.64
C ALA A 45 -38.44 4.03 14.80
N VAL A 46 -37.45 4.87 14.47
CA VAL A 46 -37.61 6.31 14.31
C VAL A 46 -37.78 6.59 12.81
N PRO A 47 -38.77 7.42 12.41
CA PRO A 47 -39.04 7.69 11.00
C PRO A 47 -37.96 8.57 10.36
N ALA A 48 -37.76 8.36 9.07
CA ALA A 48 -36.92 9.15 8.19
C ALA A 48 -37.35 10.62 8.18
N ALA A 49 -36.42 11.53 8.49
CA ALA A 49 -36.57 12.96 8.26
C ALA A 49 -35.84 13.34 6.97
N ALA A 50 -36.57 14.11 6.15
CA ALA A 50 -36.21 14.59 4.84
C ALA A 50 -35.02 15.57 4.84
N ASP A 51 -34.39 15.67 3.66
CA ASP A 51 -33.41 16.70 3.27
C ASP A 51 -33.86 18.12 3.64
N PRO A 52 -32.89 18.98 3.94
CA PRO A 52 -32.89 20.30 3.34
C PRO A 52 -31.60 20.57 2.58
N ALA A 53 -31.79 20.91 1.30
CA ALA A 53 -30.85 21.69 0.53
C ALA A 53 -30.47 22.96 1.30
N GLY A 54 -29.17 23.16 1.53
CA GLY A 54 -28.62 24.36 2.13
C GLY A 54 -27.26 24.64 1.52
N GLY A 55 -27.21 25.59 0.59
CA GLY A 55 -25.97 26.09 0.02
C GLY A 55 -25.14 26.82 1.08
N HIS A 56 -23.83 26.58 1.06
CA HIS A 56 -22.86 27.40 1.78
C HIS A 56 -22.05 28.25 0.79
N PRO A 57 -21.79 29.52 1.14
CA PRO A 57 -21.08 30.47 0.30
C PRO A 57 -19.58 30.17 0.25
N ALA A 58 -18.96 30.58 -0.86
CA ALA A 58 -17.52 30.58 -1.03
C ALA A 58 -16.91 31.71 -0.18
N ASP A 59 -16.13 31.33 0.84
CA ASP A 59 -15.23 32.25 1.52
C ASP A 59 -13.94 32.36 0.69
N ALA A 60 -13.79 33.52 0.04
CA ALA A 60 -12.58 33.93 -0.64
C ALA A 60 -11.54 34.34 0.40
N TYR A 61 -10.45 33.56 0.52
CA TYR A 61 -9.23 34.03 1.17
C TYR A 61 -8.47 34.93 0.20
N SER A 62 -8.57 36.23 0.46
CA SER A 62 -7.64 37.25 -0.03
C SER A 62 -6.27 37.00 0.60
N VAL A 63 -5.24 36.83 -0.23
CA VAL A 63 -3.84 36.78 0.22
C VAL A 63 -3.27 38.18 0.04
N ASP A 64 -2.83 38.76 1.15
CA ASP A 64 -2.14 40.05 1.20
C ASP A 64 -0.83 40.01 0.42
N THR A 65 -0.70 40.92 -0.53
CA THR A 65 0.56 41.26 -1.19
C THR A 65 1.41 42.09 -0.22
N TYR A 66 2.54 41.54 0.22
CA TYR A 66 3.57 42.33 0.88
C TYR A 66 4.29 43.19 -0.15
N SER A 67 4.05 44.49 -0.07
CA SER A 67 4.85 45.56 -0.65
C SER A 67 6.13 45.70 0.19
N VAL A 68 7.29 45.67 -0.45
CA VAL A 68 8.56 46.04 0.18
C VAL A 68 9.14 47.20 -0.63
N ASP A 69 8.96 48.41 -0.09
CA ASP A 69 9.63 49.61 -0.59
C ASP A 69 11.06 49.70 -0.04
N GLY A 70 11.98 49.99 -0.94
CA GLY A 70 12.93 51.09 -0.78
C GLY A 70 14.16 50.89 0.11
N ALA A 71 15.31 50.66 -0.52
CA ALA A 71 16.53 51.36 -0.16
C ALA A 71 17.40 51.59 -1.40
N SER A 72 17.46 52.86 -1.80
CA SER A 72 18.34 53.44 -2.80
C SER A 72 19.69 53.77 -2.16
N ALA A 73 20.80 53.51 -2.87
CA ALA A 73 22.03 54.30 -2.82
C ALA A 73 23.00 53.86 -3.95
N ASP A 74 23.25 54.80 -4.87
CA ASP A 74 24.54 55.18 -5.46
C ASP A 74 25.32 54.09 -6.23
N GLY A 75 25.60 54.18 -7.53
CA GLY A 75 25.87 55.36 -8.34
C GLY A 75 27.30 55.24 -8.91
N THR A 76 27.47 54.62 -10.09
CA THR A 76 28.60 54.91 -10.98
C THR A 76 28.22 54.67 -12.44
N SER A 77 28.33 55.77 -13.17
CA SER A 77 28.25 55.90 -14.63
C SER A 77 29.45 55.22 -15.30
N ALA A 78 29.20 54.46 -16.37
CA ALA A 78 30.19 54.19 -17.41
C ALA A 78 29.47 53.98 -18.75
N ASP A 79 29.96 54.71 -19.74
CA ASP A 79 29.42 54.89 -21.08
C ASP A 79 29.45 53.60 -21.91
N GLY A 80 28.48 53.41 -22.82
CA GLY A 80 28.52 52.24 -23.70
C GLY A 80 27.36 52.10 -24.69
N HIS A 81 27.49 52.81 -25.82
CA HIS A 81 27.01 52.46 -27.16
C HIS A 81 25.54 52.03 -27.37
N SER A 82 24.79 52.94 -28.03
CA SER A 82 23.66 52.59 -28.91
C SER A 82 24.07 51.53 -29.93
N ALA A 83 23.48 50.34 -29.79
CA ALA A 83 23.33 49.39 -30.88
C ALA A 83 21.85 49.39 -31.26
N ASP A 84 21.58 49.78 -32.49
CA ASP A 84 20.25 49.95 -33.04
C ASP A 84 19.51 48.62 -33.10
N GLY A 85 18.22 48.69 -32.74
CA GLY A 85 17.31 47.58 -32.55
C GLY A 85 17.15 46.66 -33.76
N TYR A 86 17.36 45.37 -33.52
CA TYR A 86 16.57 44.30 -34.10
C TYR A 86 15.80 43.65 -32.96
N LEU A 87 14.65 44.24 -32.63
CA LEU A 87 13.62 43.56 -31.84
C LEU A 87 12.98 42.53 -32.78
N ASP A 88 13.65 41.39 -32.95
CA ASP A 88 12.97 40.20 -33.44
C ASP A 88 11.99 39.78 -32.35
N ASP A 89 10.74 40.24 -32.49
CA ASP A 89 9.54 39.71 -31.84
C ASP A 89 9.37 38.24 -32.26
N ALA A 90 10.26 37.37 -31.74
CA ALA A 90 10.04 35.94 -31.72
C ALA A 90 9.01 35.67 -30.62
N ALA A 91 7.76 36.08 -30.90
CA ALA A 91 6.59 35.59 -30.21
C ALA A 91 6.66 34.05 -30.31
N SER A 92 7.13 33.43 -29.23
CA SER A 92 7.19 31.98 -29.11
C SER A 92 5.78 31.47 -29.32
N MET A 93 5.51 30.94 -30.51
CA MET A 93 4.25 30.31 -30.83
C MET A 93 4.10 29.14 -29.86
N VAL A 94 3.31 29.33 -28.81
CA VAL A 94 2.92 28.25 -27.91
C VAL A 94 2.15 27.27 -28.78
N SER A 95 2.80 26.18 -29.18
CA SER A 95 2.15 25.10 -29.89
C SER A 95 0.91 24.69 -29.11
N ALA A 96 -0.22 24.60 -29.80
CA ALA A 96 -1.44 24.12 -29.17
C ALA A 96 -1.17 22.74 -28.53
N PRO A 97 -1.68 22.48 -27.32
CA PRO A 97 -1.45 21.21 -26.65
C PRO A 97 -2.00 20.06 -27.52
N PRO A 98 -1.37 18.88 -27.50
CA PRO A 98 -1.83 17.75 -28.28
C PRO A 98 -3.25 17.33 -27.86
N ASN A 99 -4.04 16.80 -28.81
CA ASN A 99 -5.45 16.48 -28.59
C ASN A 99 -5.71 15.59 -27.37
N TRP A 100 -4.82 14.64 -27.09
CA TRP A 100 -4.93 13.75 -25.92
C TRP A 100 -4.81 14.51 -24.59
N CYS A 101 -4.10 15.64 -24.56
CA CYS A 101 -3.95 16.49 -23.38
C CYS A 101 -5.24 17.28 -23.08
N ALA A 102 -5.92 17.72 -24.16
CA ALA A 102 -7.14 18.51 -24.07
C ALA A 102 -8.37 17.71 -23.62
N GLU A 103 -8.34 16.38 -23.67
CA GLU A 103 -9.44 15.52 -23.21
C GLU A 103 -9.75 15.79 -21.72
N ARG A 104 -11.04 15.92 -21.38
CA ARG A 104 -11.50 16.04 -19.99
C ARG A 104 -11.75 14.64 -19.40
N GLY A 105 -11.35 14.43 -18.15
CA GLY A 105 -11.58 13.18 -17.41
C GLY A 105 -10.31 12.33 -17.20
N PRO A 106 -10.45 11.04 -16.81
CA PRO A 106 -9.31 10.15 -16.66
C PRO A 106 -8.60 9.88 -17.99
N LEU A 107 -7.27 9.96 -18.00
CA LEU A 107 -6.44 9.66 -19.17
C LEU A 107 -6.02 8.20 -19.15
N ALA A 108 -6.23 7.46 -20.24
CA ALA A 108 -5.73 6.09 -20.33
C ALA A 108 -4.24 6.09 -20.67
N ALA A 109 -3.39 5.47 -19.84
CA ALA A 109 -1.94 5.42 -20.04
C ALA A 109 -1.55 4.93 -21.45
N ARG A 110 -2.30 3.95 -22.00
CA ARG A 110 -2.08 3.43 -23.37
C ARG A 110 -2.38 4.41 -24.51
N LYS A 111 -2.99 5.57 -24.22
CA LYS A 111 -3.40 6.58 -25.22
C LYS A 111 -2.51 7.83 -25.19
N ILE A 112 -1.55 7.89 -24.27
CA ILE A 112 -0.65 9.03 -24.10
C ILE A 112 0.80 8.53 -24.23
N PRO A 113 1.76 9.43 -24.53
CA PRO A 113 3.17 9.08 -24.50
C PRO A 113 3.62 8.61 -23.10
N ASP A 114 4.61 7.72 -23.05
CA ASP A 114 5.18 7.25 -21.78
C ASP A 114 6.02 8.35 -21.11
N VAL A 115 6.57 9.30 -21.88
CA VAL A 115 7.33 10.47 -21.39
C VAL A 115 6.67 11.72 -21.94
N ILE A 116 6.31 12.63 -21.04
CA ILE A 116 5.54 13.85 -21.36
C ILE A 116 6.30 15.06 -20.83
N ASP A 117 6.59 16.05 -21.68
CA ASP A 117 7.09 17.34 -21.24
C ASP A 117 5.94 18.12 -20.57
N ILE A 118 6.17 18.57 -19.32
CA ILE A 118 5.20 19.33 -18.53
C ILE A 118 4.82 20.65 -19.23
N ALA A 119 5.73 21.24 -20.01
CA ALA A 119 5.46 22.46 -20.78
C ALA A 119 4.54 22.20 -21.98
N GLU A 120 4.54 20.98 -22.53
CA GLU A 120 3.61 20.56 -23.59
C GLU A 120 2.24 20.18 -23.02
N CYS A 121 2.25 19.44 -21.90
CA CYS A 121 1.04 19.00 -21.23
C CYS A 121 1.27 18.73 -19.74
N ASP A 122 0.85 19.67 -18.89
CA ASP A 122 0.90 19.49 -17.44
C ASP A 122 -0.21 18.55 -16.97
N LEU A 123 0.14 17.28 -16.73
CA LEU A 123 -0.79 16.28 -16.21
C LEU A 123 -0.97 16.35 -14.68
N ARG A 124 -0.29 17.24 -13.95
CA ARG A 124 -0.38 17.27 -12.49
C ARG A 124 -1.82 17.54 -12.02
N GLY A 125 -2.30 16.68 -11.13
CA GLY A 125 -3.68 16.63 -10.64
C GLY A 125 -4.69 15.97 -11.59
N ARG A 126 -4.26 15.46 -12.75
CA ARG A 126 -5.09 14.59 -13.60
C ARG A 126 -5.05 13.16 -13.09
N THR A 127 -6.12 12.42 -13.31
CA THR A 127 -6.15 10.98 -13.06
C THR A 127 -5.69 10.23 -14.31
N VAL A 128 -4.76 9.29 -14.13
CA VAL A 128 -4.29 8.37 -15.17
C VAL A 128 -4.82 6.97 -14.84
N THR A 129 -5.28 6.25 -15.86
CA THR A 129 -5.76 4.87 -15.80
C THR A 129 -4.75 3.96 -16.50
N GLY A 130 -4.11 3.09 -15.72
CA GLY A 130 -3.20 2.05 -16.17
C GLY A 130 -3.92 0.78 -16.62
N ALA A 131 -3.16 -0.31 -16.65
CA ALA A 131 -3.67 -1.64 -16.91
C ALA A 131 -4.51 -2.17 -15.74
N GLY A 132 -5.48 -3.05 -16.04
CA GLY A 132 -6.38 -3.62 -15.01
C GLY A 132 -7.27 -2.60 -14.30
N GLY A 133 -7.56 -1.45 -14.94
CA GLY A 133 -8.41 -0.41 -14.37
C GLY A 133 -7.77 0.40 -13.24
N LEU A 134 -6.53 0.07 -12.85
CA LEU A 134 -5.80 0.75 -11.79
C LEU A 134 -5.61 2.23 -12.16
N THR A 135 -5.93 3.12 -11.22
CA THR A 135 -5.85 4.57 -11.44
C THR A 135 -4.96 5.24 -10.41
N ALA A 136 -4.36 6.37 -10.77
CA ALA A 136 -3.63 7.23 -9.85
C ALA A 136 -3.76 8.68 -10.28
N THR A 137 -3.79 9.59 -9.31
CA THR A 137 -3.71 11.03 -9.59
C THR A 137 -2.24 11.43 -9.69
N VAL A 138 -1.85 12.09 -10.78
CA VAL A 138 -0.51 12.66 -10.94
C VAL A 138 -0.28 13.68 -9.81
N PRO A 139 0.72 13.54 -8.94
CA PRO A 139 0.90 14.45 -7.82
C PRO A 139 1.20 15.89 -8.28
N ARG A 140 0.75 16.88 -7.50
CA ARG A 140 1.00 18.31 -7.78
C ARG A 140 2.19 18.87 -7.01
N ASP A 141 2.65 18.15 -6.00
CA ASP A 141 3.65 18.58 -5.03
C ASP A 141 5.08 18.15 -5.42
N GLY A 142 5.28 17.76 -6.69
CA GLY A 142 6.57 17.26 -7.19
C GLY A 142 6.89 15.83 -6.74
N THR A 143 6.02 15.17 -5.99
CA THR A 143 6.18 13.75 -5.69
C THR A 143 5.80 12.89 -6.90
N SER A 144 6.28 11.67 -6.88
CA SER A 144 5.89 10.58 -7.78
C SER A 144 5.01 9.59 -7.03
N VAL A 145 4.27 8.74 -7.74
CA VAL A 145 3.41 7.71 -7.12
C VAL A 145 3.55 6.36 -7.83
N ALA A 146 3.64 5.30 -7.04
CA ALA A 146 3.50 3.92 -7.47
C ALA A 146 2.21 3.34 -6.86
N ALA A 147 1.32 2.87 -7.72
CA ALA A 147 0.08 2.21 -7.38
C ALA A 147 0.22 0.72 -7.66
N HIS A 148 -0.17 -0.10 -6.70
CA HIS A 148 -0.24 -1.55 -6.81
C HIS A 148 -1.64 -2.01 -6.44
N SER A 149 -2.14 -3.03 -7.14
CA SER A 149 -3.36 -3.72 -6.75
C SER A 149 -3.20 -5.22 -6.97
N ILE A 150 -3.69 -5.98 -6.01
CA ILE A 150 -3.83 -7.42 -6.12
C ILE A 150 -5.29 -7.79 -6.36
N PHE A 151 -5.48 -8.63 -7.37
CA PHE A 151 -6.76 -9.19 -7.75
C PHE A 151 -6.79 -10.70 -7.42
N THR A 152 -7.99 -11.27 -7.40
CA THR A 152 -8.17 -12.73 -7.25
C THR A 152 -7.50 -13.56 -8.36
N ASP A 153 -7.19 -12.94 -9.49
CA ASP A 153 -6.67 -13.57 -10.71
C ASP A 153 -5.52 -12.78 -11.34
N GLY A 154 -4.82 -11.94 -10.58
CA GLY A 154 -3.70 -11.18 -11.11
C GLY A 154 -3.28 -10.00 -10.27
N VAL A 155 -2.50 -9.13 -10.90
CA VAL A 155 -2.02 -7.87 -10.34
C VAL A 155 -1.97 -6.77 -11.39
N ALA A 156 -2.01 -5.53 -10.93
CA ALA A 156 -1.72 -4.35 -11.73
C ALA A 156 -0.75 -3.43 -10.99
N GLU A 157 0.06 -2.74 -11.78
CA GLU A 157 1.00 -1.72 -11.37
C GLU A 157 0.84 -0.50 -12.28
N LEU A 158 0.77 0.67 -11.69
CA LEU A 158 0.80 1.96 -12.38
C LEU A 158 1.79 2.84 -11.64
N ARG A 159 2.77 3.35 -12.36
CA ARG A 159 3.79 4.25 -11.84
C ARG A 159 3.77 5.54 -12.63
N ILE A 160 3.78 6.64 -11.89
CA ILE A 160 3.81 8.00 -12.42
C ILE A 160 4.96 8.71 -11.73
N GLU A 161 6.02 8.98 -12.46
CA GLU A 161 7.14 9.79 -11.99
C GLU A 161 6.98 11.22 -12.46
N VAL A 162 7.21 12.15 -11.56
CA VAL A 162 7.24 13.59 -11.84
C VAL A 162 8.66 14.06 -11.53
N ASP A 163 9.39 14.56 -12.53
CA ASP A 163 10.68 15.21 -12.35
C ASP A 163 10.58 16.67 -12.81
N ASP A 164 10.36 17.57 -11.86
CA ASP A 164 10.28 19.01 -12.14
C ASP A 164 11.61 19.60 -12.66
N ARG A 165 12.75 18.90 -12.46
CA ARG A 165 14.06 19.39 -12.93
C ARG A 165 14.24 19.14 -14.42
N THR A 166 13.83 17.97 -14.92
CA THR A 166 13.80 17.69 -16.36
C THR A 166 12.51 18.18 -17.02
N ARG A 167 11.52 18.58 -16.20
CA ARG A 167 10.16 18.96 -16.60
C ARG A 167 9.44 17.81 -17.30
N GLU A 168 9.62 16.58 -16.82
CA GLU A 168 9.04 15.39 -17.42
C GLU A 168 8.08 14.67 -16.46
N ILE A 169 7.05 14.07 -17.05
CA ILE A 169 6.19 13.08 -16.40
C ILE A 169 6.39 11.75 -17.12
N ILE A 170 6.82 10.72 -16.39
CA ILE A 170 7.03 9.37 -16.92
C ILE A 170 5.94 8.45 -16.39
N ILE A 171 5.18 7.83 -17.29
CA ILE A 171 4.09 6.93 -16.96
C ILE A 171 4.47 5.53 -17.42
N SER A 172 4.35 4.56 -16.51
CA SER A 172 4.52 3.15 -16.86
C SER A 172 3.44 2.32 -16.18
N THR A 173 2.95 1.31 -16.89
CA THR A 173 1.94 0.40 -16.33
C THR A 173 2.21 -1.03 -16.72
N ARG A 174 1.86 -1.96 -15.83
CA ARG A 174 1.97 -3.40 -16.04
C ARG A 174 0.74 -4.07 -15.45
N SER A 175 0.31 -5.15 -16.08
CA SER A 175 -0.65 -6.07 -15.47
C SER A 175 -0.26 -7.48 -15.83
N VAL A 176 -0.41 -8.40 -14.87
CA VAL A 176 -0.25 -9.82 -15.11
C VAL A 176 -1.54 -10.47 -14.66
N ARG A 177 -2.25 -11.10 -15.61
CA ARG A 177 -3.29 -12.07 -15.25
C ARG A 177 -2.61 -13.38 -14.92
N SER A 178 -2.88 -13.88 -13.73
CA SER A 178 -2.44 -15.19 -13.28
C SER A 178 -3.68 -16.08 -13.23
N PRO A 179 -3.70 -17.25 -13.87
CA PRO A 179 -4.79 -18.21 -13.69
C PRO A 179 -5.04 -18.37 -12.19
N LYS A 180 -6.30 -18.22 -11.75
CA LYS A 180 -6.76 -18.23 -10.34
C LYS A 180 -5.80 -19.03 -9.45
N GLY A 181 -5.41 -18.41 -8.33
CA GLY A 181 -4.29 -18.75 -7.44
C GLY A 181 -4.12 -20.22 -7.07
N ARG A 182 -3.15 -20.53 -6.21
CA ARG A 182 -2.84 -21.90 -5.78
C ARG A 182 -4.15 -22.66 -5.48
N PRO A 183 -4.43 -23.82 -6.09
CA PRO A 183 -5.67 -24.53 -5.83
C PRO A 183 -5.77 -24.86 -4.33
N SER A 184 -6.83 -24.36 -3.70
CA SER A 184 -7.12 -24.38 -2.25
C SER A 184 -7.29 -25.78 -1.62
N GLY A 185 -6.92 -26.85 -2.32
CA GLY A 185 -7.26 -28.23 -1.97
C GLY A 185 -6.09 -29.08 -1.50
N ALA A 186 -4.85 -28.60 -1.60
CA ALA A 186 -3.71 -29.28 -1.03
C ALA A 186 -3.17 -28.45 0.11
N GLN A 187 -3.66 -28.70 1.33
CA GLN A 187 -2.73 -28.83 2.45
C GLN A 187 -1.54 -29.57 1.86
N ALA A 188 -0.37 -28.94 1.79
CA ALA A 188 0.78 -29.52 1.15
C ALA A 188 1.05 -30.89 1.79
N SER A 189 0.51 -31.95 1.20
CA SER A 189 1.07 -33.28 1.34
C SER A 189 2.50 -33.10 0.88
N VAL A 190 3.43 -33.33 1.81
CA VAL A 190 4.88 -33.08 1.81
C VAL A 190 5.61 -33.85 0.68
N GLY A 191 5.06 -33.93 -0.54
CA GLY A 191 5.40 -35.00 -1.48
C GLY A 191 5.66 -34.61 -2.93
N ALA A 192 5.29 -33.42 -3.42
CA ALA A 192 5.54 -33.06 -4.81
C ALA A 192 5.60 -31.54 -5.04
N GLN A 193 6.62 -30.90 -4.48
CA GLN A 193 7.02 -29.54 -4.87
C GLN A 193 7.88 -29.60 -6.14
N ALA A 194 7.63 -28.68 -7.07
CA ALA A 194 8.62 -28.28 -8.06
C ALA A 194 9.92 -27.87 -7.32
N PRO A 195 11.11 -27.92 -7.96
CA PRO A 195 12.37 -27.70 -7.25
C PRO A 195 12.39 -26.33 -6.55
N GLY A 196 12.23 -26.32 -5.22
CA GLY A 196 12.44 -25.16 -4.35
C GLY A 196 11.26 -24.72 -3.47
N GLY A 197 10.02 -24.69 -3.96
CA GLY A 197 8.93 -23.99 -3.25
C GLY A 197 9.28 -22.52 -2.93
N ALA A 198 8.54 -21.86 -2.02
CA ALA A 198 8.86 -20.49 -1.58
C ALA A 198 10.28 -20.37 -0.99
N CYS A 199 10.76 -21.44 -0.34
CA CYS A 199 12.05 -21.46 0.36
C CYS A 199 13.27 -21.63 -0.56
N GLY A 200 13.06 -22.12 -1.78
CA GLY A 200 14.11 -22.23 -2.80
C GLY A 200 13.97 -21.21 -3.93
N ASP A 201 12.89 -20.44 -3.98
CA ASP A 201 12.67 -19.41 -4.98
C ASP A 201 13.31 -18.08 -4.55
N GLY A 202 14.54 -17.82 -5.02
CA GLY A 202 15.27 -16.57 -4.73
C GLY A 202 14.91 -15.38 -5.62
N ARG A 203 13.84 -15.47 -6.43
CA ARG A 203 13.47 -14.39 -7.35
C ARG A 203 12.79 -13.24 -6.59
N TYR A 204 13.18 -12.01 -6.89
CA TYR A 204 12.49 -10.81 -6.41
C TYR A 204 12.51 -9.68 -7.43
N ARG A 205 11.72 -8.64 -7.16
CA ARG A 205 11.75 -7.38 -7.89
C ARG A 205 11.61 -6.22 -6.91
N SER A 206 12.36 -5.16 -7.14
CA SER A 206 12.25 -3.91 -6.37
C SER A 206 11.47 -2.86 -7.15
N GLN A 207 10.79 -1.99 -6.42
CA GLN A 207 10.26 -0.72 -6.88
C GLN A 207 11.39 0.30 -7.07
N PRO A 208 11.16 1.43 -7.78
CA PRO A 208 12.14 2.51 -7.89
C PRO A 208 12.42 3.23 -6.56
N SER A 209 11.50 3.14 -5.60
CA SER A 209 11.60 3.82 -4.31
C SER A 209 11.61 2.84 -3.14
N LYS A 210 12.18 3.30 -2.03
CA LYS A 210 12.19 2.59 -0.74
C LYS A 210 12.28 3.58 0.41
N TRP A 211 11.97 3.14 1.62
CA TRP A 211 12.24 3.94 2.82
C TRP A 211 13.75 4.09 3.06
N PRO A 212 14.21 5.16 3.72
CA PRO A 212 15.61 5.25 4.15
C PRO A 212 15.99 4.07 5.05
N LYS A 213 17.23 3.58 4.93
CA LYS A 213 17.75 2.54 5.82
C LYS A 213 17.70 3.02 7.27
N GLY A 214 17.26 2.16 8.18
CA GLY A 214 17.06 2.48 9.59
C GLY A 214 15.83 3.33 9.89
N ALA A 215 15.02 3.68 8.88
CA ALA A 215 13.78 4.41 9.11
C ALA A 215 12.74 3.55 9.85
N THR A 216 11.89 4.22 10.62
CA THR A 216 10.67 3.63 11.19
C THR A 216 9.47 4.12 10.38
N VAL A 217 8.77 3.20 9.73
CA VAL A 217 7.51 3.45 9.05
C VAL A 217 6.41 3.47 10.12
N GLU A 218 6.06 4.67 10.58
CA GLU A 218 4.88 4.85 11.44
C GLU A 218 3.60 4.71 10.61
N TRP A 219 2.63 3.94 11.08
CA TRP A 219 1.35 3.75 10.38
C TRP A 219 0.16 3.68 11.33
N ARG A 220 -1.03 4.07 10.84
CA ARG A 220 -2.28 4.05 11.59
C ARG A 220 -3.28 3.07 10.98
N TYR A 221 -4.16 2.52 11.80
CA TYR A 221 -5.18 1.57 11.35
C TYR A 221 -6.54 2.23 11.12
N HIS A 222 -7.11 2.02 9.95
CA HIS A 222 -8.47 2.43 9.64
C HIS A 222 -9.43 1.23 9.53
N ALA A 223 -10.44 1.18 10.40
CA ALA A 223 -11.39 0.07 10.44
C ALA A 223 -12.40 0.05 9.27
N GLY A 224 -12.56 1.14 8.52
CA GLY A 224 -13.47 1.21 7.36
C GLY A 224 -14.94 0.94 7.68
N GLY A 225 -15.36 1.16 8.93
CA GLY A 225 -16.71 0.82 9.41
C GLY A 225 -16.99 -0.69 9.50
N THR A 226 -16.01 -1.55 9.24
CA THR A 226 -16.18 -3.02 9.25
C THR A 226 -16.25 -3.61 10.65
N GLY A 227 -15.81 -2.86 11.66
CA GLY A 227 -15.63 -3.36 13.03
C GLY A 227 -14.53 -4.41 13.18
N ARG A 228 -13.75 -4.69 12.12
CA ARG A 228 -12.66 -5.66 12.16
C ARG A 228 -11.54 -5.15 13.08
N PRO A 229 -10.90 -6.03 13.86
CA PRO A 229 -9.79 -5.63 14.72
C PRO A 229 -8.53 -5.33 13.90
N SER A 230 -7.67 -4.47 14.43
CA SER A 230 -6.37 -4.15 13.82
C SER A 230 -5.38 -5.30 13.90
N SER A 231 -5.59 -6.30 14.76
CA SER A 231 -4.61 -7.34 15.08
C SER A 231 -4.13 -8.14 13.87
N THR A 232 -5.01 -8.51 12.95
CA THR A 232 -4.64 -9.28 11.75
C THR A 232 -3.90 -8.41 10.72
N VAL A 233 -4.25 -7.12 10.63
CA VAL A 233 -3.50 -6.18 9.78
C VAL A 233 -2.12 -5.92 10.38
N ALA A 234 -2.03 -5.70 11.69
CA ALA A 234 -0.76 -5.55 12.37
C ALA A 234 0.13 -6.80 12.19
N ALA A 235 -0.44 -8.01 12.32
CA ALA A 235 0.30 -9.26 12.11
C ALA A 235 0.90 -9.35 10.71
N GLY A 236 0.11 -9.10 9.65
CA GLY A 236 0.62 -9.15 8.27
C GLY A 236 1.70 -8.08 8.00
N VAL A 237 1.53 -6.87 8.56
CA VAL A 237 2.57 -5.83 8.48
C VAL A 237 3.85 -6.32 9.17
N SER A 238 3.77 -6.76 10.42
CA SER A 238 4.95 -7.23 11.16
C SER A 238 5.60 -8.44 10.50
N ASN A 239 4.85 -9.34 9.84
CA ASN A 239 5.43 -10.48 9.11
C ASN A 239 6.49 -10.04 8.08
N MET A 240 6.21 -8.96 7.37
CA MET A 240 7.14 -8.39 6.38
C MET A 240 8.33 -7.68 7.02
N PHE A 241 8.12 -6.85 8.05
CA PHE A 241 9.21 -6.10 8.72
C PHE A 241 10.13 -6.99 9.58
N ASP A 242 9.58 -8.06 10.14
CA ASP A 242 10.30 -9.03 10.98
C ASP A 242 10.70 -10.28 10.20
N ALA A 243 10.56 -10.28 8.87
CA ALA A 243 10.95 -11.37 7.98
C ALA A 243 10.49 -12.76 8.46
N ARG A 244 9.22 -12.87 8.87
CA ARG A 244 8.60 -14.13 9.32
C ARG A 244 8.55 -15.12 8.18
N THR A 245 8.93 -16.37 8.45
CA THR A 245 9.04 -17.41 7.40
C THR A 245 8.70 -18.80 7.95
N ASP A 246 8.18 -19.67 7.10
CA ASP A 246 8.06 -21.11 7.35
C ASP A 246 9.29 -21.89 6.84
N CYS A 247 10.21 -21.24 6.12
CA CYS A 247 11.42 -21.83 5.54
C CYS A 247 12.48 -22.19 6.57
N ARG A 248 12.29 -21.81 7.83
CA ARG A 248 13.23 -22.04 8.92
C ARG A 248 12.48 -22.50 10.16
N SER A 249 13.12 -23.36 10.94
CA SER A 249 12.54 -23.91 12.18
C SER A 249 12.37 -22.86 13.29
N ASP A 250 13.13 -21.76 13.24
CA ASP A 250 13.00 -20.61 14.14
C ASP A 250 11.87 -19.64 13.73
N GLY A 251 11.23 -19.86 12.57
CA GLY A 251 10.08 -19.08 12.10
C GLY A 251 10.44 -17.69 11.57
N GLN A 252 11.73 -17.39 11.37
CA GLN A 252 12.20 -16.05 11.04
C GLN A 252 13.51 -16.07 10.26
N PHE A 253 13.58 -15.36 9.13
CA PHE A 253 14.85 -15.10 8.48
C PHE A 253 15.71 -14.16 9.33
N ASN A 254 17.01 -14.46 9.38
CA ASN A 254 17.97 -13.67 10.13
C ASN A 254 19.25 -13.50 9.29
N PRO A 255 19.91 -12.33 9.36
CA PRO A 255 19.53 -11.13 10.14
C PRO A 255 18.30 -10.39 9.58
N LEU A 256 17.69 -9.51 10.38
CA LEU A 256 16.49 -8.76 9.96
C LEU A 256 16.83 -7.64 8.97
N PRO A 257 15.90 -7.21 8.10
CA PRO A 257 16.11 -6.05 7.25
C PRO A 257 16.23 -4.76 8.09
N ASN A 258 17.09 -3.84 7.67
CA ASN A 258 17.32 -2.56 8.36
C ASN A 258 16.24 -1.52 8.03
N VAL A 259 15.02 -1.81 8.44
CA VAL A 259 13.83 -0.94 8.40
C VAL A 259 12.88 -1.41 9.51
N TYR A 260 12.13 -0.50 10.10
CA TYR A 260 11.28 -0.76 11.27
C TYR A 260 9.86 -0.30 10.99
N GLU A 261 8.88 -0.85 11.69
CA GLU A 261 7.51 -0.34 11.70
C GLU A 261 7.12 0.14 13.10
N ARG A 262 6.15 1.05 13.15
CA ARG A 262 5.48 1.44 14.39
C ARG A 262 3.99 1.63 14.14
N TYR A 263 3.18 0.74 14.73
CA TYR A 263 1.75 0.97 14.83
C TYR A 263 1.43 2.15 15.76
N ALA A 264 0.84 3.21 15.21
CA ALA A 264 0.47 4.45 15.90
C ALA A 264 -1.00 4.51 16.32
N GLY A 265 -1.69 3.37 16.35
CA GLY A 265 -3.07 3.26 16.79
C GLY A 265 -4.11 3.46 15.69
N GLN A 266 -5.38 3.50 16.11
CA GLN A 266 -6.51 3.62 15.20
C GLN A 266 -6.70 5.06 14.70
N THR A 267 -7.30 5.20 13.52
CA THR A 267 -7.64 6.49 12.91
C THR A 267 -8.99 6.43 12.20
N SER A 268 -9.72 7.55 12.24
CA SER A 268 -10.91 7.75 11.42
C SER A 268 -10.58 8.22 10.01
N ARG A 269 -9.34 8.68 9.77
CA ARG A 269 -8.86 9.03 8.43
C ARG A 269 -8.71 7.74 7.62
N PRO A 270 -9.33 7.62 6.44
CA PRO A 270 -9.15 6.46 5.57
C PRO A 270 -7.76 6.45 4.94
N PRO A 271 -7.26 5.29 4.46
CA PRO A 271 -6.22 5.26 3.44
C PRO A 271 -6.64 6.18 2.29
N ASN A 272 -5.72 6.98 1.78
CA ASN A 272 -5.97 7.92 0.70
C ASN A 272 -5.93 7.21 -0.67
N LEU A 273 -6.81 6.22 -0.76
CA LEU A 273 -7.24 5.55 -1.98
C LEU A 273 -8.67 5.98 -2.32
N THR A 274 -8.98 6.08 -3.60
CA THR A 274 -10.32 6.43 -4.06
C THR A 274 -11.26 5.22 -4.03
N ASN A 275 -12.55 5.47 -4.28
CA ASN A 275 -13.56 4.42 -4.40
C ASN A 275 -13.27 3.41 -5.54
N ALA A 276 -12.42 3.75 -6.51
CA ALA A 276 -12.00 2.89 -7.61
C ALA A 276 -10.63 2.22 -7.35
N SER A 277 -10.27 2.01 -6.07
CA SER A 277 -8.96 1.51 -5.63
C SER A 277 -7.77 2.28 -6.24
N ALA A 278 -7.96 3.59 -6.46
CA ALA A 278 -6.97 4.45 -7.09
C ALA A 278 -6.09 5.16 -6.07
N CYS A 279 -4.85 5.48 -6.39
CA CYS A 279 -4.06 6.37 -5.55
C CYS A 279 -4.58 7.81 -5.60
N GLY A 280 -4.99 8.30 -4.43
CA GLY A 280 -5.45 9.66 -4.19
C GLY A 280 -4.28 10.64 -4.05
N ARG A 281 -4.47 11.68 -3.21
CA ARG A 281 -3.59 12.85 -3.21
C ARG A 281 -2.25 12.79 -2.43
N ARG A 282 -1.87 11.86 -1.58
CA ARG A 282 -0.88 12.10 -0.51
C ARG A 282 -1.43 13.09 0.53
N ASP A 283 -1.40 12.69 1.80
CA ASP A 283 -1.94 13.48 2.92
C ASP A 283 -0.98 13.64 4.11
N GLY A 284 0.24 13.10 4.01
CA GLY A 284 1.28 13.14 5.02
C GLY A 284 1.21 12.00 6.03
N THR A 285 0.29 11.04 5.90
CA THR A 285 0.04 9.99 6.89
C THR A 285 0.01 8.61 6.25
N ASN A 286 0.74 7.64 6.81
CA ASN A 286 0.55 6.25 6.40
C ASN A 286 -0.67 5.65 7.10
N THR A 287 -1.68 5.25 6.34
CA THR A 287 -2.91 4.65 6.85
C THR A 287 -3.17 3.32 6.16
N PHE A 288 -3.30 2.27 6.98
CA PHE A 288 -3.56 0.91 6.52
C PHE A 288 -4.91 0.43 7.05
N GLY A 289 -5.67 -0.31 6.25
CA GLY A 289 -6.88 -0.95 6.74
C GLY A 289 -7.92 -1.18 5.67
N TRP A 290 -9.17 -0.89 5.98
CA TRP A 290 -10.31 -1.31 5.17
C TRP A 290 -10.95 -0.15 4.43
N LEU A 291 -11.26 -0.34 3.15
CA LEU A 291 -12.10 0.56 2.37
C LEU A 291 -13.12 -0.20 1.55
N ALA A 292 -14.29 0.39 1.37
CA ALA A 292 -15.39 -0.22 0.62
C ALA A 292 -15.14 -0.34 -0.88
N MET A 293 -14.20 0.44 -1.43
CA MET A 293 -13.75 0.48 -2.83
C MET A 293 -14.84 0.06 -3.83
N GLY A 294 -16.04 0.66 -3.73
CA GLY A 294 -17.24 0.18 -4.40
C GLY A 294 -17.30 0.49 -5.89
N GLY A 295 -16.34 1.28 -6.39
CA GLY A 295 -16.12 1.54 -7.81
C GLY A 295 -14.94 0.76 -8.39
N ALA A 296 -14.25 -0.04 -7.57
CA ALA A 296 -13.20 -0.93 -8.04
C ALA A 296 -13.81 -2.18 -8.70
N GLU A 297 -13.01 -2.89 -9.49
CA GLU A 297 -13.44 -4.18 -10.04
C GLU A 297 -13.69 -5.18 -8.89
N GLY A 298 -14.72 -6.02 -9.04
CA GLY A 298 -15.15 -6.95 -7.98
C GLY A 298 -14.16 -8.09 -7.67
N ASN A 299 -13.02 -8.14 -8.35
CA ASN A 299 -11.92 -9.04 -8.10
C ASN A 299 -10.75 -8.35 -7.36
N VAL A 300 -10.80 -7.05 -7.05
CA VAL A 300 -9.77 -6.35 -6.28
C VAL A 300 -9.83 -6.76 -4.81
N LEU A 301 -8.76 -7.35 -4.30
CA LEU A 301 -8.63 -7.72 -2.89
C LEU A 301 -8.04 -6.57 -2.07
N ALA A 302 -6.99 -5.95 -2.58
CA ALA A 302 -6.31 -4.84 -1.92
C ALA A 302 -5.55 -3.96 -2.91
N ALA A 303 -5.17 -2.77 -2.44
CA ALA A 303 -4.32 -1.84 -3.16
C ALA A 303 -3.38 -1.11 -2.21
N THR A 304 -2.16 -0.83 -2.71
CA THR A 304 -1.12 -0.07 -2.02
C THR A 304 -0.67 1.09 -2.88
N CYS A 305 -0.55 2.26 -2.27
CA CYS A 305 -0.04 3.47 -2.89
C CYS A 305 1.23 3.90 -2.18
N SER A 306 2.28 4.17 -2.93
CA SER A 306 3.56 4.66 -2.42
C SER A 306 3.91 5.97 -3.10
N TRP A 307 3.99 7.05 -2.34
CA TRP A 307 4.46 8.36 -2.83
C TRP A 307 5.95 8.52 -2.52
N PHE A 308 6.70 9.08 -3.47
CA PHE A 308 8.15 9.14 -3.37
C PHE A 308 8.76 10.37 -4.05
N VAL A 309 9.97 10.74 -3.63
CA VAL A 309 10.80 11.78 -4.24
C VAL A 309 12.14 11.13 -4.63
N GLY A 310 12.42 11.06 -5.93
CA GLY A 310 13.57 10.30 -6.43
C GLY A 310 13.51 8.83 -5.97
N PRO A 311 14.54 8.29 -5.30
CA PRO A 311 14.51 6.91 -4.80
C PRO A 311 13.89 6.76 -3.41
N THR A 312 13.41 7.85 -2.79
CA THR A 312 12.99 7.86 -1.39
C THR A 312 11.46 7.86 -1.27
N THR A 313 10.91 6.79 -0.69
CA THR A 313 9.49 6.74 -0.30
C THR A 313 9.26 7.69 0.87
N VAL A 314 8.21 8.50 0.77
CA VAL A 314 7.84 9.51 1.77
C VAL A 314 6.48 9.22 2.42
N GLU A 315 5.66 8.40 1.78
CA GLU A 315 4.34 8.00 2.29
C GLU A 315 3.85 6.73 1.60
N THR A 316 3.09 5.93 2.33
CA THR A 316 2.45 4.73 1.82
C THR A 316 1.08 4.54 2.46
N ASP A 317 0.09 4.17 1.66
CA ASP A 317 -1.24 3.78 2.13
C ASP A 317 -1.63 2.43 1.59
N MET A 318 -2.44 1.70 2.37
CA MET A 318 -2.89 0.36 2.04
C MET A 318 -4.37 0.21 2.36
N ALA A 319 -5.14 -0.29 1.40
CA ALA A 319 -6.55 -0.60 1.62
C ALA A 319 -6.91 -2.01 1.16
N LEU A 320 -7.56 -2.75 2.04
CA LEU A 320 -8.24 -4.01 1.77
C LEU A 320 -9.70 -3.73 1.42
N GLN A 321 -10.21 -4.45 0.44
CA GLN A 321 -11.58 -4.35 -0.03
C GLN A 321 -12.53 -4.91 1.03
N SER A 322 -13.35 -4.04 1.64
CA SER A 322 -14.30 -4.46 2.68
C SER A 322 -15.61 -5.05 2.13
N ARG A 323 -15.88 -4.93 0.83
CA ARG A 323 -17.13 -5.40 0.20
C ARG A 323 -16.86 -6.41 -0.92
N GLY A 324 -17.74 -7.40 -1.05
CA GLY A 324 -17.68 -8.36 -2.16
C GLY A 324 -16.72 -9.54 -1.95
N HIS A 325 -16.02 -9.59 -0.81
CA HIS A 325 -15.16 -10.69 -0.42
C HIS A 325 -15.42 -11.14 1.01
N ASP A 326 -15.39 -12.45 1.21
CA ASP A 326 -15.29 -13.03 2.53
C ASP A 326 -13.82 -13.03 2.97
N TRP A 327 -13.61 -12.70 4.23
CA TRP A 327 -12.27 -12.53 4.79
C TRP A 327 -12.13 -13.41 6.02
N TRP A 328 -11.06 -14.19 6.01
CA TRP A 328 -10.63 -15.07 7.09
C TRP A 328 -9.35 -14.49 7.70
N SER A 329 -9.11 -14.71 8.99
CA SER A 329 -7.93 -14.17 9.66
C SER A 329 -6.63 -14.79 9.16
N GLY A 330 -6.66 -16.02 8.63
CA GLY A 330 -5.47 -16.86 8.43
C GLY A 330 -5.28 -17.93 9.51
N SER A 331 -6.17 -17.98 10.51
CA SER A 331 -6.10 -18.97 11.60
C SER A 331 -7.35 -19.85 11.68
N GLY A 332 -7.17 -21.17 11.85
CA GLY A 332 -8.27 -22.12 11.98
C GLY A 332 -8.78 -22.64 10.62
N THR A 333 -10.04 -23.09 10.56
CA THR A 333 -10.62 -23.59 9.31
C THR A 333 -11.03 -22.42 8.42
N CYS A 334 -10.46 -22.36 7.21
CA CYS A 334 -10.86 -21.36 6.23
C CYS A 334 -12.31 -21.59 5.75
N PRO A 335 -13.19 -20.58 5.84
CA PRO A 335 -14.48 -20.61 5.17
C PRO A 335 -14.30 -20.68 3.65
N SER A 336 -15.14 -21.48 2.97
CA SER A 336 -15.05 -21.63 1.51
C SER A 336 -15.14 -20.29 0.80
N GLY A 337 -14.17 -20.00 -0.07
CA GLY A 337 -14.14 -18.75 -0.84
C GLY A 337 -13.57 -17.54 -0.10
N ALA A 338 -13.23 -17.66 1.19
CA ALA A 338 -12.66 -16.56 1.95
C ALA A 338 -11.17 -16.36 1.65
N PHE A 339 -10.70 -15.11 1.72
CA PHE A 339 -9.29 -14.75 1.56
C PHE A 339 -8.62 -14.55 2.92
N ALA A 340 -7.37 -15.00 3.04
CA ALA A 340 -6.58 -14.82 4.26
C ALA A 340 -6.14 -13.35 4.37
N THR A 341 -6.69 -12.64 5.35
CA THR A 341 -6.42 -11.23 5.61
C THR A 341 -4.93 -11.03 5.89
N GLU A 342 -4.34 -11.86 6.75
CA GLU A 342 -2.91 -11.77 7.08
C GLU A 342 -2.03 -11.92 5.84
N ALA A 343 -2.32 -12.90 4.97
CA ALA A 343 -1.58 -13.13 3.73
C ALA A 343 -1.67 -11.94 2.74
N VAL A 344 -2.86 -11.38 2.54
CA VAL A 344 -3.03 -10.19 1.70
C VAL A 344 -2.29 -9.00 2.30
N VAL A 345 -2.36 -8.80 3.62
CA VAL A 345 -1.65 -7.68 4.27
C VAL A 345 -0.13 -7.86 4.17
N THR A 346 0.41 -9.07 4.38
CA THR A 346 1.85 -9.32 4.22
C THR A 346 2.31 -9.01 2.80
N HIS A 347 1.54 -9.39 1.78
CA HIS A 347 1.80 -9.05 0.38
C HIS A 347 1.84 -7.53 0.17
N GLU A 348 0.80 -6.82 0.59
CA GLU A 348 0.73 -5.36 0.45
C GLU A 348 1.82 -4.64 1.27
N ALA A 349 2.21 -5.18 2.43
CA ALA A 349 3.33 -4.65 3.21
C ALA A 349 4.67 -4.78 2.47
N GLY A 350 4.81 -5.77 1.59
CA GLY A 350 5.95 -5.83 0.67
C GLY A 350 6.00 -4.63 -0.27
N HIS A 351 4.85 -4.18 -0.77
CA HIS A 351 4.76 -2.94 -1.56
C HIS A 351 5.07 -1.68 -0.74
N VAL A 352 4.61 -1.63 0.51
CA VAL A 352 4.97 -0.54 1.45
C VAL A 352 6.49 -0.45 1.61
N LEU A 353 7.19 -1.58 1.59
CA LEU A 353 8.64 -1.65 1.68
C LEU A 353 9.37 -1.58 0.33
N GLY A 354 8.68 -1.30 -0.77
CA GLY A 354 9.33 -1.15 -2.07
C GLY A 354 9.68 -2.46 -2.78
N LEU A 355 9.06 -3.58 -2.40
CA LEU A 355 9.05 -4.79 -3.24
C LEU A 355 7.97 -4.67 -4.32
N SER A 356 8.23 -5.28 -5.46
CA SER A 356 7.32 -5.35 -6.59
C SER A 356 7.05 -6.83 -6.91
N HIS A 357 5.99 -7.12 -7.66
CA HIS A 357 5.61 -8.51 -7.94
C HIS A 357 6.74 -9.30 -8.61
N VAL A 358 6.90 -10.57 -8.24
CA VAL A 358 7.84 -11.46 -8.93
C VAL A 358 7.36 -11.75 -10.35
N ARG A 359 8.30 -11.96 -11.28
CA ARG A 359 7.99 -12.30 -12.68
C ARG A 359 7.90 -13.82 -12.86
N GLY A 360 7.08 -14.25 -13.81
CA GLY A 360 7.15 -15.62 -14.35
C GLY A 360 6.08 -16.61 -13.86
N GLY A 361 4.81 -16.20 -13.78
CA GLY A 361 3.69 -17.10 -13.53
C GLY A 361 3.52 -17.47 -12.05
N ARG A 362 2.99 -18.67 -11.79
CA ARG A 362 2.73 -19.16 -10.43
C ARG A 362 4.03 -19.23 -9.62
N SER A 363 4.06 -18.56 -8.49
CA SER A 363 5.13 -18.60 -7.49
C SER A 363 4.48 -18.78 -6.12
N ASP A 364 5.19 -19.44 -5.20
CA ASP A 364 4.77 -19.61 -3.81
C ASP A 364 5.28 -18.46 -2.91
N LEU A 365 5.97 -17.47 -3.50
CA LEU A 365 6.48 -16.30 -2.77
C LEU A 365 5.35 -15.38 -2.31
N THR A 366 5.60 -14.62 -1.24
CA THR A 366 4.67 -13.61 -0.74
C THR A 366 4.31 -12.62 -1.84
N MET A 367 5.30 -12.14 -2.60
CA MET A 367 5.09 -11.17 -3.68
C MET A 367 4.63 -11.79 -5.01
N ALA A 368 4.06 -13.00 -4.97
CA ALA A 368 3.44 -13.64 -6.14
C ALA A 368 2.24 -12.81 -6.67
N PRO A 369 1.99 -12.79 -7.99
CA PRO A 369 1.02 -11.91 -8.62
C PRO A 369 -0.45 -12.35 -8.47
N SER A 370 -0.80 -13.13 -7.45
CA SER A 370 -2.18 -13.56 -7.17
C SER A 370 -2.25 -14.29 -5.84
N ILE A 371 -3.30 -14.06 -5.06
CA ILE A 371 -3.64 -14.83 -3.85
C ILE A 371 -4.96 -15.55 -4.08
N GLY A 372 -4.98 -16.86 -3.83
CA GLY A 372 -6.18 -17.68 -3.96
C GLY A 372 -7.07 -17.62 -2.71
N PRO A 373 -8.37 -17.98 -2.83
CA PRO A 373 -9.20 -18.25 -1.66
C PRO A 373 -8.58 -19.37 -0.80
N CYS A 374 -8.59 -19.20 0.51
CA CYS A 374 -7.99 -20.08 1.50
C CYS A 374 -6.48 -20.33 1.32
N ASP A 375 -5.78 -19.44 0.63
CA ASP A 375 -4.33 -19.44 0.53
C ASP A 375 -3.75 -18.52 1.62
N ASP A 376 -3.16 -19.11 2.65
CA ASP A 376 -2.46 -18.42 3.73
C ASP A 376 -0.93 -18.47 3.58
N GLY A 377 -0.40 -19.14 2.55
CA GLY A 377 1.05 -19.23 2.31
C GLY A 377 1.76 -17.88 2.28
N PRO A 378 1.21 -16.85 1.59
CA PRO A 378 1.78 -15.50 1.56
C PRO A 378 1.75 -14.76 2.90
N SER A 379 1.21 -15.33 3.98
CA SER A 379 1.35 -14.75 5.32
C SER A 379 2.81 -14.76 5.80
N THR A 380 3.64 -15.64 5.26
CA THR A 380 5.08 -15.76 5.56
C THR A 380 5.94 -15.58 4.31
N LEU A 381 7.14 -15.04 4.50
CA LEU A 381 8.09 -14.74 3.42
C LEU A 381 8.75 -16.02 2.90
N GLY A 382 8.88 -16.08 1.57
CA GLY A 382 9.85 -16.96 0.93
C GLY A 382 11.23 -16.32 0.82
N THR A 383 12.19 -17.09 0.30
CA THR A 383 13.59 -16.67 0.22
C THR A 383 13.77 -15.43 -0.67
N GLY A 384 13.10 -15.38 -1.82
CA GLY A 384 13.15 -14.23 -2.71
C GLY A 384 12.62 -12.95 -2.08
N ASP A 385 11.51 -13.03 -1.33
CA ASP A 385 10.94 -11.87 -0.65
C ASP A 385 11.95 -11.29 0.36
N TYR A 386 12.58 -12.16 1.16
CA TYR A 386 13.63 -11.78 2.11
C TYR A 386 14.87 -11.21 1.43
N ASP A 387 15.38 -11.86 0.38
CA ASP A 387 16.54 -11.40 -0.38
C ASP A 387 16.30 -10.01 -0.98
N GLY A 388 15.06 -9.74 -1.42
CA GLY A 388 14.64 -8.42 -1.88
C GLY A 388 14.70 -7.36 -0.79
N LEU A 389 14.23 -7.69 0.43
CA LEU A 389 14.33 -6.77 1.57
C LEU A 389 15.79 -6.50 1.96
N ILE A 390 16.65 -7.53 1.98
CA ILE A 390 18.07 -7.36 2.27
C ILE A 390 18.76 -6.52 1.18
N ALA A 391 18.41 -6.71 -0.10
CA ALA A 391 18.93 -5.87 -1.18
C ALA A 391 18.53 -4.39 -1.01
N LEU A 392 17.31 -4.12 -0.55
CA LEU A 392 16.82 -2.76 -0.31
C LEU A 392 17.46 -2.12 0.93
N TYR A 393 17.46 -2.83 2.05
CA TYR A 393 17.71 -2.25 3.36
C TYR A 393 19.07 -2.63 3.96
N GLY A 394 19.69 -3.71 3.49
CA GLY A 394 20.74 -4.39 4.24
C GLY A 394 20.20 -4.99 5.53
N THR A 395 21.11 -5.37 6.43
CA THR A 395 20.80 -6.09 7.66
C THR A 395 20.89 -5.17 8.88
N ARG A 396 20.10 -5.43 9.92
CA ARG A 396 20.22 -4.79 11.25
C ARG A 396 20.66 -5.78 12.33
#